data_AF-A0ABD2L5R0-F1
#
_entry.id   AF-A0ABD2L5R0-F1
#
_cell.length_a   1.000
_cell.length_b   1.000
_cell.length_c   1.000
_cell.angle_alpha   90.00
_cell.angle_beta   90.00
_cell.angle_gamma   90.00
#
_symmetry.space_group_name_H-M   'P 1'
#
loop_
_entity.id
_entity.type
_entity.pdbx_description
1 polymer ?
#
loop_
_entity_poly.entity_id
_entity_poly.type
_entity_poly.pdbx_seq_one_letter_code
_entity_poly.pdbx_strand_id
1 'polypeptide(L)'
;MSHAPPQTLFERRTGKAPDIPTIVGMAYTITKHMRMLKINGTYWMLQQPRVTTASAPMVNAIKRALLAFHCQNRFFPEHIFVFRSVASEGEYKKLAQWEDGAFMTAFAEMMAEHQGMKKKPALTMVVCQRTAKYSINPTSMTEFLLIVRRITRGIAQPLRCTVVVDTAQPRVKLGELEQISYALCYQHDICSGPTAEPGVIYCAKDFSKRGRNNWRTSTADGATFQEFDYPPLGQSEEVRAQAQEQ
;
A
#
# COMPACT_ATOMS: atom_id res chain seq x y z
N MET A 1 0.40 -2.40 -2.29
CA MET A 1 -0.04 -2.71 -3.66
C MET A 1 -0.25 -4.20 -3.79
N SER A 2 -1.29 -4.62 -4.51
CA SER A 2 -1.51 -6.01 -4.90
C SER A 2 -1.28 -6.12 -6.41
N HIS A 3 -0.16 -6.72 -6.79
CA HIS A 3 0.19 -6.97 -8.19
C HIS A 3 -0.57 -8.18 -8.74
N ALA A 4 -0.75 -8.20 -10.06
CA ALA A 4 -1.17 -9.39 -10.76
C ALA A 4 -0.12 -10.52 -10.58
N PRO A 5 -0.54 -11.79 -10.48
CA PRO A 5 0.39 -12.91 -10.45
C PRO A 5 1.30 -12.94 -11.69
N PRO A 6 2.48 -13.60 -11.61
CA PRO A 6 3.33 -13.80 -12.76
C PRO A 6 2.58 -14.63 -13.81
N GLN A 7 2.49 -14.11 -15.04
CA GLN A 7 1.92 -14.82 -16.18
C GLN A 7 2.65 -16.13 -16.44
N THR A 8 1.89 -17.15 -16.80
CA THR A 8 2.40 -18.46 -17.18
C THR A 8 3.21 -18.37 -18.48
N LEU A 9 4.10 -19.35 -18.73
CA LEU A 9 4.87 -19.39 -19.97
C LEU A 9 3.96 -19.51 -21.21
N PHE A 10 2.81 -20.18 -21.06
CA PHE A 10 1.80 -20.31 -22.10
C PHE A 10 1.14 -18.97 -22.45
N GLU A 11 0.71 -18.20 -21.43
CA GLU A 11 0.12 -16.86 -21.61
C GLU A 11 1.09 -15.87 -22.28
N ARG A 12 2.37 -15.93 -21.92
CA ARG A 12 3.40 -15.07 -22.54
C ARG A 12 3.63 -15.42 -24.01
N ARG A 13 3.61 -16.71 -24.36
CA ARG A 13 3.78 -17.18 -25.74
C ARG A 13 2.58 -16.86 -26.62
N THR A 14 1.39 -16.86 -26.05
CA THR A 14 0.13 -16.49 -26.74
C THR A 14 -0.12 -14.99 -26.78
N GLY A 15 0.77 -14.18 -26.19
CA GLY A 15 0.65 -12.71 -26.18
C GLY A 15 -0.57 -12.20 -25.39
N LYS A 16 -1.20 -13.05 -24.57
CA LYS A 16 -2.37 -12.65 -23.78
C LYS A 16 -1.93 -11.64 -22.73
N ALA A 17 -2.58 -10.47 -22.70
CA ALA A 17 -2.35 -9.49 -21.64
C ALA A 17 -2.77 -10.08 -20.29
N PRO A 18 -2.18 -9.66 -19.16
CA PRO A 18 -2.59 -10.17 -17.86
C PRO A 18 -4.04 -9.78 -17.56
N ASP A 19 -4.92 -10.74 -17.24
CA ASP A 19 -6.34 -10.48 -17.01
C ASP A 19 -6.61 -9.79 -15.66
N ILE A 20 -5.66 -9.89 -14.71
CA ILE A 20 -5.80 -9.37 -13.36
C ILE A 20 -5.19 -7.95 -13.29
N PRO A 21 -5.95 -6.91 -12.88
CA PRO A 21 -5.43 -5.54 -12.81
C PRO A 21 -4.40 -5.39 -11.68
N THR A 22 -3.66 -4.29 -11.63
CA THR A 22 -2.86 -3.96 -10.42
C THR A 22 -3.67 -3.06 -9.51
N ILE A 23 -3.72 -3.38 -8.22
CA ILE A 23 -4.54 -2.63 -7.26
C ILE A 23 -3.64 -1.89 -6.29
N VAL A 24 -3.82 -0.58 -6.24
CA VAL A 24 -3.07 0.31 -5.37
C VAL A 24 -3.97 0.73 -4.23
N GLY A 25 -3.62 0.36 -3.01
CA GLY A 25 -4.22 0.91 -1.80
C GLY A 25 -3.35 2.03 -1.26
N MET A 26 -3.98 3.13 -0.89
CA MET A 26 -3.39 4.27 -0.22
C MET A 26 -4.12 4.46 1.12
N ALA A 27 -3.36 4.64 2.18
CA ALA A 27 -3.87 5.02 3.49
C ALA A 27 -3.19 6.31 3.93
N TYR A 28 -3.95 7.17 4.61
CA TYR A 28 -3.50 8.47 5.08
C TYR A 28 -4.17 8.80 6.41
N THR A 29 -3.51 9.66 7.15
CA THR A 29 -3.94 10.09 8.47
C THR A 29 -4.83 11.32 8.32
N ILE A 30 -5.92 11.39 9.11
CA ILE A 30 -6.84 12.55 9.06
C ILE A 30 -6.68 13.43 10.29
N THR A 31 -6.26 12.91 11.44
CA THR A 31 -6.25 13.68 12.70
C THR A 31 -4.84 14.15 13.07
N LYS A 32 -4.72 15.38 13.57
CA LYS A 32 -3.48 15.93 14.16
C LYS A 32 -2.98 15.19 15.40
N HIS A 33 -3.89 14.62 16.20
CA HIS A 33 -3.52 14.03 17.49
C HIS A 33 -3.03 12.59 17.35
N MET A 34 -1.74 12.37 17.65
CA MET A 34 -1.10 11.06 17.66
C MET A 34 -1.76 10.05 18.61
N ARG A 35 -2.51 10.51 19.63
CA ARG A 35 -3.26 9.65 20.55
C ARG A 35 -4.51 9.02 19.94
N MET A 36 -5.04 9.56 18.84
CA MET A 36 -6.20 9.02 18.11
C MET A 36 -6.01 9.21 16.61
N LEU A 37 -5.00 8.52 16.08
CA LEU A 37 -4.66 8.53 14.67
C LEU A 37 -5.74 7.79 13.87
N LYS A 38 -6.75 8.54 13.42
CA LYS A 38 -7.73 8.03 12.47
C LYS A 38 -7.08 7.90 11.11
N ILE A 39 -7.01 6.68 10.61
CA ILE A 39 -6.54 6.36 9.27
C ILE A 39 -7.77 6.21 8.38
N ASN A 40 -7.75 6.89 7.25
CA ASN A 40 -8.65 6.62 6.14
C ASN A 40 -7.82 6.20 4.93
N GLY A 41 -8.49 5.70 3.91
CA GLY A 41 -7.80 5.28 2.72
C GLY A 41 -8.74 5.04 1.58
N THR A 42 -8.12 4.82 0.44
CA THR A 42 -8.80 4.52 -0.80
C THR A 42 -7.98 3.50 -1.56
N TYR A 43 -8.60 2.84 -2.51
CA TYR A 43 -7.90 2.00 -3.46
C TYR A 43 -8.41 2.30 -4.85
N TRP A 44 -7.55 2.10 -5.84
CA TRP A 44 -7.92 2.18 -7.24
C TRP A 44 -7.27 1.05 -8.01
N MET A 45 -7.90 0.72 -9.14
CA MET A 45 -7.45 -0.32 -10.05
C MET A 45 -6.73 0.34 -11.22
N LEU A 46 -5.59 -0.23 -11.59
CA LEU A 46 -4.84 0.18 -12.76
C LEU A 46 -5.26 -0.70 -13.93
N GLN A 47 -5.81 -0.03 -14.95
CA GLN A 47 -6.40 -0.65 -16.13
C GLN A 47 -5.36 -1.41 -16.97
N GLN A 48 -4.08 -1.05 -16.86
CA GLN A 48 -2.96 -1.84 -17.37
C GLN A 48 -2.31 -2.65 -16.24
N PRO A 49 -2.22 -3.98 -16.38
CA PRO A 49 -1.54 -4.82 -15.40
C PRO A 49 -0.04 -4.47 -15.31
N ARG A 50 0.52 -4.49 -14.10
CA ARG A 50 1.94 -4.20 -13.81
C ARG A 50 2.40 -2.78 -14.12
N VAL A 51 1.49 -1.87 -14.46
CA VAL A 51 1.80 -0.45 -14.43
C VAL A 51 1.86 -0.02 -12.96
N THR A 52 3.00 0.50 -12.54
CA THR A 52 3.19 1.14 -11.22
C THR A 52 2.86 2.62 -11.25
N THR A 53 2.58 3.15 -12.44
CA THR A 53 2.60 4.57 -12.77
C THR A 53 1.25 4.97 -13.34
N ALA A 54 0.33 5.43 -12.49
CA ALA A 54 -0.85 6.11 -12.97
C ALA A 54 -0.96 7.46 -12.27
N SER A 55 -0.55 8.50 -12.98
CA SER A 55 -0.49 9.87 -12.46
C SER A 55 -1.89 10.40 -12.13
N ALA A 56 -2.86 10.29 -13.04
CA ALA A 56 -4.20 10.87 -12.83
C ALA A 56 -4.97 10.31 -11.61
N PRO A 57 -5.14 8.98 -11.41
CA PRO A 57 -5.85 8.47 -10.25
C PRO A 57 -5.08 8.70 -8.94
N MET A 58 -3.74 8.68 -8.99
CA MET A 58 -2.90 8.97 -7.82
C MET A 58 -3.00 10.44 -7.41
N VAL A 59 -2.92 11.38 -8.35
CA VAL A 59 -3.09 12.82 -8.13
C VAL A 59 -4.45 13.06 -7.46
N ASN A 60 -5.53 12.50 -8.02
CA ASN A 60 -6.86 12.63 -7.44
C ASN A 60 -6.97 12.04 -6.03
N ALA A 61 -6.34 10.88 -5.77
CA ALA A 61 -6.31 10.29 -4.44
C ALA A 61 -5.56 11.18 -3.43
N ILE A 62 -4.43 11.78 -3.84
CA ILE A 62 -3.66 12.72 -3.01
C ILE A 62 -4.48 13.97 -2.72
N LYS A 63 -5.14 14.56 -3.72
CA LYS A 63 -6.03 15.72 -3.53
C LYS A 63 -7.15 15.42 -2.53
N ARG A 64 -7.80 14.26 -2.66
CA ARG A 64 -8.82 13.80 -1.69
C ARG A 64 -8.26 13.63 -0.28
N ALA A 65 -7.05 13.09 -0.13
CA ALA A 65 -6.41 12.94 1.17
C ALA A 65 -6.11 14.30 1.83
N LEU A 66 -5.59 15.26 1.05
CA LEU A 66 -5.32 16.63 1.52
C LEU A 66 -6.61 17.34 1.93
N LEU A 67 -7.67 17.19 1.14
CA LEU A 67 -8.99 17.74 1.46
C LEU A 67 -9.58 17.11 2.72
N ALA A 68 -9.53 15.78 2.85
CA ALA A 68 -10.01 15.09 4.04
C ALA A 68 -9.28 15.56 5.30
N PHE A 69 -7.95 15.75 5.21
CA PHE A 69 -7.16 16.31 6.30
C PHE A 69 -7.56 17.77 6.61
N HIS A 70 -7.75 18.59 5.59
CA HIS A 70 -8.14 19.99 5.76
C HIS A 70 -9.54 20.13 6.36
N CYS A 71 -10.51 19.31 5.92
CA CYS A 71 -11.87 19.30 6.47
C CYS A 71 -11.87 19.03 7.98
N GLN A 72 -11.01 18.13 8.46
CA GLN A 72 -10.95 17.77 9.87
C GLN A 72 -10.15 18.79 10.71
N ASN A 73 -9.02 19.29 10.22
CA ASN A 73 -8.09 20.10 11.01
C ASN A 73 -8.14 21.60 10.71
N ARG A 74 -8.83 22.02 9.63
CA ARG A 74 -8.92 23.41 9.13
C ARG A 74 -7.61 24.03 8.62
N PHE A 75 -6.55 23.24 8.47
CA PHE A 75 -5.29 23.65 7.84
C PHE A 75 -4.74 22.53 6.95
N PHE A 76 -3.83 22.87 6.03
CA PHE A 76 -3.13 21.90 5.20
C PHE A 76 -1.81 21.46 5.84
N PRO A 77 -1.37 20.20 5.66
CA PRO A 77 -0.15 19.72 6.28
C PRO A 77 1.08 20.46 5.72
N GLU A 78 1.99 20.86 6.59
CA GLU A 78 3.26 21.50 6.18
C GLU A 78 4.30 20.46 5.75
N HIS A 79 4.20 19.23 6.27
CA HIS A 79 5.11 18.13 5.97
C HIS A 79 4.34 16.83 5.85
N ILE A 80 4.61 16.08 4.78
CA ILE A 80 3.99 14.81 4.45
C ILE A 80 5.06 13.73 4.42
N PHE A 81 4.90 12.74 5.29
CA PHE A 81 5.68 11.51 5.30
C PHE A 81 4.92 10.42 4.55
N VAL A 82 5.54 9.87 3.51
CA VAL A 82 4.95 8.81 2.69
C VAL A 82 5.72 7.52 2.90
N PHE A 83 5.03 6.49 3.36
CA PHE A 83 5.60 5.16 3.55
C PHE A 83 5.11 4.23 2.45
N ARG A 84 6.03 3.73 1.63
CA ARG A 84 5.72 2.97 0.40
C ARG A 84 6.25 1.55 0.49
N SER A 85 5.37 0.55 0.30
CA SER A 85 5.79 -0.86 0.27
C SER A 85 6.12 -1.33 -1.15
N VAL A 86 7.41 -1.49 -1.46
CA VAL A 86 7.92 -1.82 -2.82
C VAL A 86 8.54 -3.21 -2.83
N ALA A 87 8.56 -3.89 -3.98
CA ALA A 87 9.08 -5.26 -4.10
C ALA A 87 10.56 -5.33 -4.55
N SER A 88 11.13 -4.28 -5.17
CA SER A 88 12.51 -4.29 -5.68
C SER A 88 13.19 -2.92 -5.66
N GLU A 89 14.50 -2.89 -5.46
CA GLU A 89 15.36 -1.69 -5.56
C GLU A 89 15.32 -1.06 -6.96
N GLY A 90 15.15 -1.87 -8.01
CA GLY A 90 15.07 -1.39 -9.40
C GLY A 90 13.87 -0.47 -9.68
N GLU A 91 12.91 -0.39 -8.75
CA GLU A 91 11.75 0.47 -8.85
C GLU A 91 11.97 1.85 -8.20
N TYR A 92 13.05 2.05 -7.43
CA TYR A 92 13.29 3.30 -6.69
C TYR A 92 13.40 4.52 -7.59
N LYS A 93 14.11 4.39 -8.72
CA LYS A 93 14.22 5.48 -9.72
C LYS A 93 12.87 5.84 -10.31
N LYS A 94 12.01 4.85 -10.55
CA LYS A 94 10.66 5.08 -11.06
C LYS A 94 9.80 5.78 -10.02
N LEU A 95 9.90 5.39 -8.75
CA LEU A 95 9.17 6.06 -7.67
C LEU A 95 9.59 7.54 -7.54
N ALA A 96 10.90 7.79 -7.52
CA ALA A 96 11.45 9.14 -7.41
C ALA A 96 11.05 10.05 -8.59
N GLN A 97 10.84 9.51 -9.78
CA GLN A 97 10.44 10.30 -10.94
C GLN A 97 8.92 10.47 -11.05
N TRP A 98 8.18 9.37 -10.90
CA TRP A 98 6.76 9.33 -11.25
C TRP A 98 5.84 9.59 -10.05
N GLU A 99 6.11 8.98 -8.89
CA GLU A 99 5.29 9.21 -7.70
C GLU A 99 5.56 10.61 -7.13
N ASP A 100 6.82 11.06 -7.08
CA ASP A 100 7.17 12.44 -6.69
C ASP A 100 6.47 13.46 -7.58
N GLY A 101 6.55 13.29 -8.91
CA GLY A 101 5.86 14.15 -9.88
C GLY A 101 4.34 14.20 -9.66
N ALA A 102 3.71 13.08 -9.28
CA ALA A 102 2.29 13.06 -8.95
C ALA A 102 1.97 13.86 -7.68
N PHE A 103 2.78 13.77 -6.63
CA PHE A 103 2.65 14.63 -5.45
C PHE A 103 2.82 16.10 -5.78
N MET A 104 3.85 16.44 -6.56
CA MET A 104 4.11 17.84 -6.94
C MET A 104 2.97 18.42 -7.77
N THR A 105 2.42 17.63 -8.70
CA THR A 105 1.26 18.03 -9.51
C THR A 105 0.03 18.22 -8.62
N ALA A 106 -0.25 17.29 -7.72
CA ALA A 106 -1.37 17.41 -6.78
C ALA A 106 -1.25 18.64 -5.88
N PHE A 107 -0.06 18.97 -5.39
CA PHE A 107 0.16 20.19 -4.59
C PHE A 107 -0.04 21.46 -5.41
N ALA A 108 0.45 21.50 -6.66
CA ALA A 108 0.27 22.64 -7.54
C ALA A 108 -1.22 22.90 -7.85
N GLU A 109 -1.96 21.86 -8.19
CA GLU A 109 -3.41 21.94 -8.42
C GLU A 109 -4.16 22.37 -7.16
N MET A 110 -3.82 21.81 -6.00
CA MET A 110 -4.46 22.18 -4.73
C MET A 110 -4.20 23.64 -4.33
N MET A 111 -3.00 24.17 -4.58
CA MET A 111 -2.69 25.58 -4.34
C MET A 111 -3.46 26.52 -5.29
N ALA A 112 -3.68 26.10 -6.54
CA ALA A 112 -4.46 26.87 -7.51
C ALA A 112 -5.97 26.85 -7.19
N GLU A 113 -6.49 25.69 -6.80
CA GLU A 113 -7.92 25.50 -6.50
C GLU A 113 -8.32 26.07 -5.12
N HIS A 114 -7.43 26.04 -4.12
CA HIS A 114 -7.77 26.36 -2.73
C HIS A 114 -6.86 27.45 -2.15
N GLN A 115 -7.43 28.63 -1.90
CA GLN A 115 -6.74 29.78 -1.28
C GLN A 115 -6.15 29.50 0.12
N GLY A 116 -6.58 28.40 0.78
CA GLY A 116 -6.07 27.98 2.09
C GLY A 116 -4.67 27.36 2.06
N MET A 117 -4.20 26.84 0.92
CA MET A 117 -2.86 26.26 0.79
C MET A 117 -1.86 27.32 0.34
N LYS A 118 -1.31 28.09 1.29
CA LYS A 118 -0.37 29.18 1.00
C LYS A 118 1.06 28.72 0.67
N LYS A 119 1.42 27.50 1.07
CA LYS A 119 2.75 26.95 0.94
C LYS A 119 2.68 25.51 0.47
N LYS A 120 3.63 25.14 -0.38
CA LYS A 120 3.84 23.75 -0.80
C LYS A 120 4.33 22.92 0.39
N PRO A 121 3.70 21.77 0.70
CA PRO A 121 4.18 20.89 1.76
C PRO A 121 5.55 20.31 1.44
N ALA A 122 6.38 20.12 2.47
CA ALA A 122 7.56 19.27 2.37
C ALA A 122 7.13 17.81 2.21
N LEU A 123 7.85 17.08 1.37
CA LEU A 123 7.61 15.66 1.07
C LEU A 123 8.84 14.84 1.41
N THR A 124 8.65 13.82 2.25
CA THR A 124 9.65 12.79 2.53
C THR A 124 9.04 11.41 2.24
N MET A 125 9.63 10.68 1.31
CA MET A 125 9.19 9.35 0.91
C MET A 125 10.19 8.28 1.38
N VAL A 126 9.68 7.33 2.17
CA VAL A 126 10.44 6.19 2.70
C VAL A 126 9.87 4.91 2.12
N VAL A 127 10.73 4.13 1.47
CA VAL A 127 10.38 2.82 0.93
C VAL A 127 10.71 1.74 1.95
N CYS A 128 9.70 0.95 2.32
CA CYS A 128 9.82 -0.11 3.32
C CYS A 128 9.70 -1.51 2.69
N GLN A 129 10.68 -2.38 2.96
CA GLN A 129 10.77 -3.73 2.40
C GLN A 129 11.10 -4.76 3.48
N ARG A 130 10.34 -5.86 3.53
CA ARG A 130 10.50 -6.93 4.53
C ARG A 130 11.40 -8.09 4.06
N THR A 131 11.51 -8.28 2.75
CA THR A 131 12.17 -9.46 2.15
C THR A 131 13.42 -9.06 1.36
N ALA A 132 14.20 -8.11 1.87
CA ALA A 132 15.49 -7.83 1.27
C ALA A 132 16.46 -8.96 1.66
N LYS A 133 17.04 -9.65 0.68
CA LYS A 133 18.32 -10.31 0.92
C LYS A 133 19.28 -9.21 1.34
N TYR A 134 19.88 -9.33 2.53
CA TYR A 134 20.85 -8.34 2.99
C TYR A 134 22.08 -8.46 2.08
N SER A 135 22.13 -7.61 1.06
CA SER A 135 23.39 -7.23 0.46
C SER A 135 23.52 -5.79 0.85
N ILE A 136 24.50 -5.50 1.72
CA ILE A 136 24.90 -4.12 2.02
C ILE A 136 25.53 -3.62 0.72
N ASN A 137 24.69 -3.18 -0.21
CA ASN A 137 25.13 -2.50 -1.40
C ASN A 137 25.46 -1.07 -0.95
N PRO A 138 26.72 -0.61 -1.06
CA PRO A 138 27.12 0.74 -0.64
C PRO A 138 26.59 1.83 -1.59
N THR A 139 25.41 1.62 -2.19
CA THR A 139 24.80 2.60 -3.08
C THR A 139 24.30 3.77 -2.24
N SER A 140 24.59 4.98 -2.69
CA SER A 140 24.47 6.30 -2.06
C SER A 140 23.13 6.73 -1.42
N MET A 141 22.19 5.82 -1.16
CA MET A 141 20.90 6.12 -0.56
C MET A 141 20.95 5.96 0.96
N THR A 142 20.29 6.86 1.67
CA THR A 142 20.17 6.78 3.13
C THR A 142 19.16 5.69 3.50
N GLU A 143 19.61 4.68 4.22
CA GLU A 143 18.77 3.56 4.66
C GLU A 143 19.00 3.20 6.12
N PHE A 144 17.96 2.61 6.74
CA PHE A 144 18.02 2.07 8.08
C PHE A 144 17.23 0.76 8.16
N LEU A 145 17.58 -0.07 9.14
CA LEU A 145 16.91 -1.33 9.41
C LEU A 145 16.10 -1.19 10.70
N LEU A 146 14.85 -1.63 10.67
CA LEU A 146 13.92 -1.51 11.78
C LEU A 146 13.38 -2.89 12.18
N ILE A 147 13.60 -3.28 13.44
CA ILE A 147 12.99 -4.46 14.07
C ILE A 147 12.15 -3.97 15.25
N VAL A 148 10.82 -3.96 15.10
CA VAL A 148 9.89 -3.50 16.16
C VAL A 148 9.16 -4.66 16.84
N ARG A 149 8.79 -5.68 16.08
CA ARG A 149 7.93 -6.78 16.55
C ARG A 149 8.69 -7.74 17.47
N ARG A 150 8.03 -8.14 18.58
CA ARG A 150 8.48 -9.29 19.38
C ARG A 150 8.39 -10.59 18.58
N ILE A 151 9.50 -11.31 18.50
CA ILE A 151 9.61 -12.53 17.70
C ILE A 151 9.09 -13.71 18.51
N THR A 152 7.91 -14.21 18.16
CA THR A 152 7.33 -15.40 18.82
C THR A 152 7.87 -16.71 18.25
N ARG A 153 8.22 -16.74 16.95
CA ARG A 153 8.75 -17.92 16.24
C ARG A 153 9.73 -17.48 15.14
N GLY A 154 10.80 -18.25 14.95
CA GLY A 154 11.80 -18.04 13.89
C GLY A 154 12.74 -16.86 14.13
N ILE A 155 13.39 -16.40 13.06
CA ILE A 155 14.29 -15.23 13.05
C ILE A 155 13.49 -13.99 12.61
N ALA A 156 13.69 -12.85 13.27
CA ALA A 156 13.14 -11.59 12.79
C ALA A 156 13.70 -11.25 11.41
N GLN A 157 12.81 -11.00 10.47
CA GLN A 157 13.17 -10.27 9.27
C GLN A 157 13.10 -8.78 9.57
N PRO A 158 14.23 -8.04 9.48
CA PRO A 158 14.21 -6.60 9.63
C PRO A 158 13.43 -5.95 8.50
N LEU A 159 12.75 -4.85 8.82
CA LEU A 159 12.19 -3.97 7.82
C LEU A 159 13.29 -3.02 7.33
N ARG A 160 13.66 -3.12 6.06
CA ARG A 160 14.56 -2.16 5.42
C ARG A 160 13.77 -0.94 5.00
N CYS A 161 14.18 0.23 5.46
CA CYS A 161 13.61 1.52 5.12
C CYS A 161 14.65 2.34 4.37
N THR A 162 14.38 2.65 3.10
CA THR A 162 15.25 3.48 2.25
C THR A 162 14.57 4.81 1.98
N VAL A 163 15.25 5.93 2.25
CA VAL A 163 14.76 7.27 1.91
C VAL A 163 15.02 7.52 0.43
N VAL A 164 13.95 7.69 -0.35
CA VAL A 164 14.03 7.87 -1.81
C VAL A 164 13.86 9.32 -2.20
N VAL A 165 13.00 10.05 -1.49
CA VAL A 165 12.75 11.48 -1.73
C VAL A 165 12.77 12.19 -0.39
N ASP A 166 13.51 13.29 -0.28
CA ASP A 166 13.40 14.21 0.85
C ASP A 166 13.55 15.66 0.34
N THR A 167 12.44 16.38 0.37
CA THR A 167 12.36 17.79 -0.05
C THR A 167 12.29 18.75 1.14
N ALA A 168 12.34 18.24 2.36
CA ALA A 168 12.36 19.06 3.57
C ALA A 168 13.63 19.90 3.67
N GLN A 169 13.50 21.15 4.15
CA GLN A 169 14.61 22.05 4.44
C GLN A 169 14.44 22.61 5.85
N PRO A 170 15.30 22.24 6.82
CA PRO A 170 16.42 21.28 6.70
C PRO A 170 15.94 19.84 6.43
N ARG A 171 16.82 19.00 5.86
CA ARG A 171 16.55 17.57 5.67
C ARG A 171 16.25 16.90 6.99
N VAL A 172 15.36 15.92 6.98
CA VAL A 172 14.98 15.19 8.19
C VAL A 172 16.16 14.33 8.64
N LYS A 173 16.49 14.38 9.94
CA LYS A 173 17.57 13.55 10.47
C LYS A 173 17.15 12.08 10.44
N LEU A 174 18.11 11.20 10.14
CA LEU A 174 17.83 9.76 10.06
C LEU A 174 17.25 9.20 11.37
N GLY A 175 17.78 9.62 12.52
CA GLY A 175 17.26 9.20 13.83
C GLY A 175 15.82 9.65 14.10
N GLU A 176 15.37 10.78 13.54
CA GLU A 176 13.98 11.21 13.65
C GLU A 176 13.07 10.33 12.77
N LEU A 177 13.52 10.00 11.55
CA LEU A 177 12.79 9.09 10.67
C LEU A 177 12.67 7.67 11.27
N GLU A 178 13.72 7.19 11.93
CA GLU A 178 13.71 5.93 12.67
C GLU A 178 12.67 5.95 13.79
N GLN A 179 12.65 7.00 14.61
CA GLN A 179 11.68 7.14 15.71
C GLN A 179 10.24 7.27 15.21
N ILE A 180 10.00 8.04 14.15
CA ILE A 180 8.69 8.15 13.51
C ILE A 180 8.24 6.78 13.01
N SER A 181 9.12 6.07 12.29
CA SER A 181 8.82 4.74 11.74
C SER A 181 8.53 3.73 12.84
N TYR A 182 9.28 3.78 13.94
CA TYR A 182 9.07 2.95 15.12
C TYR A 182 7.73 3.23 15.78
N ALA A 183 7.39 4.50 16.01
CA ALA A 183 6.12 4.91 16.62
C ALA A 183 4.91 4.50 15.75
N LEU A 184 5.00 4.64 14.42
CA LEU A 184 3.95 4.22 13.50
C LEU A 184 3.67 2.72 13.54
N CYS A 185 4.63 1.88 13.95
CA CYS A 185 4.41 0.44 14.12
C CYS A 185 3.52 0.08 15.31
N TYR A 186 3.26 1.01 16.23
CA TYR A 186 2.27 0.84 17.31
C TYR A 186 0.89 1.41 16.95
N GLN A 187 0.79 2.12 15.83
CA GLN A 187 -0.40 2.85 15.42
C GLN A 187 -1.26 2.03 14.45
N HIS A 188 -1.73 0.88 14.92
CA HIS A 188 -2.73 0.06 14.25
C HIS A 188 -3.80 -0.39 15.26
N ASP A 189 -5.05 -0.50 14.83
CA ASP A 189 -6.18 -0.78 15.71
C ASP A 189 -6.57 -2.27 15.72
N ILE A 190 -5.57 -3.15 15.68
CA ILE A 190 -5.75 -4.60 15.43
C ILE A 190 -5.24 -5.45 16.59
N CYS A 191 -4.15 -5.02 17.23
CA CYS A 191 -3.63 -5.70 18.41
C CYS A 191 -2.90 -4.71 19.31
N SER A 192 -2.66 -5.11 20.55
CA SER A 192 -2.05 -4.30 21.61
C SER A 192 -0.51 -4.29 21.60
N GLY A 193 0.12 -4.79 20.53
CA GLY A 193 1.57 -4.85 20.38
C GLY A 193 2.00 -4.47 18.96
N PRO A 194 3.29 -4.18 18.74
CA PRO A 194 3.73 -3.57 17.49
C PRO A 194 3.67 -4.52 16.29
N THR A 195 3.32 -3.96 15.13
CA THR A 195 3.42 -4.65 13.83
C THR A 195 4.84 -4.65 13.28
N ALA A 196 5.09 -5.57 12.33
CA ALA A 196 6.37 -5.66 11.63
C ALA A 196 6.57 -4.58 10.54
N GLU A 197 5.62 -3.67 10.37
CA GLU A 197 5.70 -2.52 9.48
C GLU A 197 4.81 -1.38 9.99
N PRO A 198 5.07 -0.12 9.59
CA PRO A 198 4.25 1.02 9.97
C PRO A 198 2.75 0.79 9.70
N GLY A 199 1.89 1.22 10.63
CA GLY A 199 0.44 1.03 10.56
C GLY A 199 -0.18 1.57 9.26
N VAL A 200 0.33 2.69 8.75
CA VAL A 200 -0.10 3.26 7.46
C VAL A 200 0.17 2.32 6.26
N ILE A 201 1.31 1.61 6.24
CA ILE A 201 1.59 0.61 5.20
C ILE A 201 0.68 -0.59 5.36
N TYR A 202 0.49 -1.03 6.61
CA TYR A 202 -0.39 -2.15 6.93
C TYR A 202 -1.81 -1.88 6.41
N CYS A 203 -2.40 -0.73 6.75
CA CYS A 203 -3.71 -0.32 6.27
C CYS A 203 -3.77 -0.21 4.74
N ALA A 204 -2.75 0.38 4.10
CA ALA A 204 -2.67 0.47 2.65
C ALA A 204 -2.65 -0.92 1.96
N LYS A 205 -2.00 -1.92 2.58
CA LYS A 205 -2.04 -3.30 2.11
C LYS A 205 -3.43 -3.90 2.25
N ASP A 206 -4.13 -3.66 3.35
CA ASP A 206 -5.49 -4.16 3.52
C ASP A 206 -6.49 -3.50 2.57
N PHE A 207 -6.37 -2.21 2.28
CA PHE A 207 -7.12 -1.57 1.20
C PHE A 207 -6.82 -2.20 -0.17
N SER A 208 -5.56 -2.54 -0.44
CA SER A 208 -5.19 -3.23 -1.68
C SER A 208 -5.81 -4.64 -1.77
N LYS A 209 -5.81 -5.40 -0.66
CA LYS A 209 -6.43 -6.73 -0.58
C LYS A 209 -7.95 -6.65 -0.73
N ARG A 210 -8.58 -5.68 -0.07
CA ARG A 210 -10.02 -5.45 -0.19
C ARG A 210 -10.41 -5.06 -1.62
N GLY A 211 -9.63 -4.20 -2.26
CA GLY A 211 -9.83 -3.89 -3.68
C GLY A 211 -9.73 -5.13 -4.57
N ARG A 212 -8.78 -6.04 -4.29
CA ARG A 212 -8.65 -7.34 -4.99
C ARG A 212 -9.89 -8.20 -4.79
N ASN A 213 -10.39 -8.30 -3.56
CA ASN A 213 -11.59 -9.08 -3.28
C ASN A 213 -12.81 -8.50 -4.00
N ASN A 214 -12.99 -7.18 -3.94
CA ASN A 214 -14.09 -6.50 -4.64
C ASN A 214 -14.01 -6.72 -6.16
N TRP A 215 -12.81 -6.67 -6.74
CA TRP A 215 -12.61 -6.97 -8.17
C TRP A 215 -12.96 -8.43 -8.52
N ARG A 216 -12.59 -9.38 -7.67
CA ARG A 216 -12.94 -10.81 -7.86
C ARG A 216 -14.44 -11.02 -7.84
N THR A 217 -15.13 -10.37 -6.90
CA THR A 217 -16.59 -10.41 -6.81
C THR A 217 -17.26 -9.75 -8.02
N SER A 218 -16.75 -8.61 -8.51
CA SER A 218 -17.37 -7.90 -9.64
C SER A 218 -17.12 -8.51 -11.01
N THR A 219 -16.07 -9.30 -11.18
CA THR A 219 -15.59 -9.78 -12.52
C THR A 219 -15.80 -11.28 -12.74
N ALA A 220 -16.60 -11.96 -11.90
CA ALA A 220 -16.99 -13.36 -12.08
C ALA A 220 -15.94 -14.46 -11.77
N ASP A 221 -15.04 -14.28 -10.79
CA ASP A 221 -14.66 -15.43 -9.94
C ASP A 221 -15.78 -15.73 -8.91
N GLY A 222 -16.64 -14.74 -8.62
CA GLY A 222 -17.85 -14.90 -7.81
C GLY A 222 -19.07 -15.48 -8.53
N ALA A 223 -19.00 -15.69 -9.85
CA ALA A 223 -20.03 -16.45 -10.59
C ALA A 223 -19.81 -17.98 -10.49
N THR A 224 -18.65 -18.38 -9.96
CA THR A 224 -18.27 -19.76 -9.66
C THR A 224 -18.09 -19.93 -8.16
N PHE A 225 -18.97 -19.35 -7.34
CA PHE A 225 -19.39 -20.17 -6.21
C PHE A 225 -20.16 -21.32 -6.85
N GLN A 226 -19.54 -22.49 -6.96
CA GLN A 226 -20.35 -23.70 -6.94
C GLN A 226 -21.17 -23.55 -5.66
N GLU A 227 -22.45 -23.26 -5.84
CA GLU A 227 -23.44 -23.57 -4.83
C GLU A 227 -23.13 -25.01 -4.46
N PHE A 228 -22.58 -25.22 -3.26
CA PHE A 228 -22.42 -26.57 -2.76
C PHE A 228 -23.87 -27.00 -2.52
N ASP A 229 -24.46 -27.62 -3.54
CA ASP A 229 -25.80 -28.19 -3.47
C ASP A 229 -25.75 -29.19 -2.32
N TYR A 230 -26.22 -28.75 -1.15
CA TYR A 230 -26.55 -29.68 -0.10
C TYR A 230 -27.62 -30.59 -0.68
N PRO A 231 -27.38 -31.91 -0.78
CA PRO A 231 -28.39 -32.80 -1.30
C PRO A 231 -29.65 -32.64 -0.44
N PRO A 232 -30.84 -32.64 -1.05
CA PRO A 232 -32.09 -32.44 -0.33
C PRO A 232 -32.17 -33.44 0.82
N LEU A 233 -32.54 -32.94 2.00
CA LEU A 233 -32.66 -33.71 3.24
C LEU A 233 -33.59 -34.91 3.01
N GLY A 234 -33.03 -36.13 2.97
CA GLY A 234 -33.83 -37.36 2.90
C GLY A 234 -33.26 -38.56 2.14
N GLN A 235 -32.06 -38.50 1.54
CA GLN A 235 -31.48 -39.67 0.87
C GLN A 235 -30.44 -40.41 1.73
N SER A 236 -30.49 -41.75 1.69
CA SER A 236 -29.60 -42.65 2.44
C SER A 236 -28.17 -42.62 1.90
N GLU A 237 -27.21 -42.87 2.78
CA GLU A 237 -25.77 -42.68 2.51
C GLU A 237 -25.20 -43.61 1.42
N GLU A 238 -25.90 -44.67 1.06
CA GLU A 238 -25.47 -45.64 0.03
C GLU A 238 -25.44 -45.03 -1.39
N VAL A 239 -26.35 -44.09 -1.68
CA VAL A 239 -26.36 -43.37 -2.96
C VAL A 239 -25.19 -42.39 -3.06
N ARG A 240 -24.62 -41.95 -1.91
CA ARG A 240 -23.49 -41.00 -1.84
C ARG A 240 -22.17 -41.62 -2.27
N ALA A 241 -21.99 -42.94 -2.09
CA ALA A 241 -20.75 -43.64 -2.42
C ALA A 241 -20.60 -43.94 -3.92
N GLN A 242 -21.71 -44.20 -4.62
CA GLN A 242 -21.67 -44.59 -6.04
C GLN A 242 -21.44 -43.42 -6.99
N ALA A 243 -21.75 -42.18 -6.57
CA ALA A 243 -21.55 -40.98 -7.39
C ALA A 243 -20.11 -40.43 -7.37
N GLN A 244 -19.23 -40.96 -6.51
CA GLN A 244 -17.83 -40.51 -6.39
C GLN A 244 -16.83 -41.36 -7.18
N GLU A 245 -17.26 -42.45 -7.81
CA GLU A 245 -16.38 -43.38 -8.55
C GLU A 245 -16.52 -43.32 -10.09
N GLN A 246 -17.20 -42.32 -10.66
CA GLN A 246 -17.24 -42.06 -12.11
C GLN A 246 -16.61 -40.74 -12.50
#